data_AF-R7IMZ6-F1
#
_entry.id   AF-R7IMZ6-F1
#
_cell.length_a   1.000
_cell.length_b   1.000
_cell.length_c   1.000
_cell.angle_alpha   90.00
_cell.angle_beta   90.00
_cell.angle_gamma   90.00
#
_symmetry.space_group_name_H-M   'P 1'
#
loop_
_entity.id
_entity.type
_entity.pdbx_description
1 polymer ?
#
loop_
_entity_poly.entity_id
_entity_poly.type
_entity_poly.pdbx_seq_one_letter_code
_entity_poly.pdbx_strand_id
1 'polypeptide(L)'
;MAELNLKQIVGKLNTEFTGEHRKLVFWYDDATDFAEDIDSMELENAKVYKLTKDNQFYTKYFLEKVDTTTNYLIYAPFPKPPVT
;
A
#
# COMPACT_ATOMS: atom_id res chain seq x y z
N MET A 1 -1.26 8.90 20.35
CA MET A 1 -0.45 9.59 19.33
C MET A 1 -0.42 8.82 18.01
N ALA A 2 -0.25 7.49 18.02
CA ALA A 2 -0.26 6.64 16.81
C ALA A 2 -1.58 6.68 16.02
N GLU A 3 -2.75 6.58 16.68
CA GLU A 3 -4.05 6.65 15.99
C GLU A 3 -4.29 7.96 15.23
N LEU A 4 -3.82 9.09 15.77
CA LEU A 4 -3.92 10.39 15.11
C LEU A 4 -3.07 10.42 13.83
N ASN A 5 -1.92 9.75 13.85
CA ASN A 5 -1.03 9.62 12.70
C ASN A 5 -1.66 8.74 11.60
N LEU A 6 -2.25 7.61 11.98
CA LEU A 6 -2.92 6.70 11.04
C LEU A 6 -4.08 7.37 10.31
N LYS A 7 -4.96 8.07 11.03
CA LYS A 7 -6.09 8.80 10.41
C LYS A 7 -5.63 9.86 9.42
N GLN A 8 -4.54 10.57 9.72
CA GLN A 8 -3.96 11.55 8.81
C GLN A 8 -3.37 10.90 7.56
N ILE A 9 -2.70 9.75 7.71
CA ILE A 9 -2.17 8.96 6.60
C ILE A 9 -3.32 8.49 5.70
N VAL A 10 -4.38 7.91 6.27
CA VAL A 10 -5.57 7.45 5.52
C VAL A 10 -6.22 8.61 4.76
N GLY A 11 -6.39 9.77 5.38
CA GLY A 11 -6.96 10.95 4.70
C GLY A 11 -6.13 11.41 3.49
N LYS A 12 -4.79 11.39 3.62
CA LYS A 12 -3.89 11.67 2.50
C LYS A 12 -4.00 10.61 1.41
N LEU A 13 -3.99 9.33 1.79
CA LEU A 13 -4.12 8.22 0.84
C LEU A 13 -5.45 8.27 0.07
N ASN A 14 -6.57 8.53 0.72
CA ASN A 14 -7.87 8.67 0.04
C ASN A 14 -7.85 9.81 -0.98
N THR A 15 -7.21 10.94 -0.65
CA THR A 15 -6.99 12.03 -1.61
C THR A 15 -6.10 11.59 -2.76
N GLU A 16 -4.99 10.91 -2.46
CA GLU A 16 -4.07 10.38 -3.47
C GLU A 16 -4.76 9.37 -4.40
N PHE A 17 -5.74 8.59 -3.94
CA PHE A 17 -6.44 7.61 -4.80
C PHE A 17 -7.57 8.20 -5.65
N THR A 18 -7.80 9.51 -5.61
CA THR A 18 -8.76 10.18 -6.51
C THR A 18 -8.21 10.34 -7.93
N GLY A 19 -9.10 10.47 -8.93
CA GLY A 19 -8.75 10.74 -10.33
C GLY A 19 -9.05 9.57 -11.28
N GLU A 20 -8.76 9.77 -12.56
CA GLU A 20 -9.18 8.86 -13.64
C GLU A 20 -8.18 7.73 -13.92
N HIS A 21 -6.93 7.89 -13.50
CA HIS A 21 -5.87 6.91 -13.75
C HIS A 21 -5.70 5.96 -12.58
N ARG A 22 -5.43 4.69 -12.89
CA ARG A 22 -5.05 3.69 -11.89
C ARG A 22 -3.77 4.13 -11.15
N LYS A 23 -3.80 4.05 -9.83
CA LYS A 23 -2.71 4.41 -8.93
C LYS A 23 -2.25 3.21 -8.10
N LEU A 24 -0.94 2.98 -8.12
CA LEU A 24 -0.24 1.99 -7.31
C LEU A 24 0.73 2.74 -6.39
N VAL A 25 0.36 2.90 -5.12
CA VAL A 25 1.14 3.66 -4.14
C VAL A 25 1.97 2.67 -3.31
N PHE A 26 3.29 2.81 -3.34
CA PHE A 26 4.18 1.98 -2.53
C PHE A 26 4.47 2.65 -1.19
N TRP A 27 4.23 1.94 -0.10
CA TRP A 27 4.61 2.36 1.24
C TRP A 27 5.57 1.35 1.86
N TYR A 28 6.80 1.78 2.08
CA TYR A 28 7.83 1.03 2.81
C TYR A 28 7.86 1.51 4.26
N ASP A 29 7.37 0.67 5.16
CA ASP A 29 7.34 0.88 6.60
C ASP A 29 8.54 0.17 7.23
N ASP A 30 9.71 0.80 7.12
CA ASP A 30 10.99 0.26 7.61
C ASP A 30 10.97 0.03 9.14
N ALA A 31 10.34 0.94 9.88
CA ALA A 31 10.19 0.84 11.33
C ALA A 31 9.12 -0.17 11.75
N THR A 32 8.28 -0.64 10.82
CA THR A 32 7.13 -1.53 11.07
C THR A 32 6.09 -0.97 12.05
N ASP A 33 6.02 0.36 12.17
CA ASP A 33 5.16 1.06 13.13
C ASP A 33 3.66 0.83 12.87
N PHE A 34 3.28 0.38 11.67
CA PHE A 34 1.89 0.23 11.24
C PHE A 34 1.51 -1.21 10.88
N ALA A 35 2.38 -2.19 11.14
CA ALA A 35 2.19 -3.56 10.70
C ALA A 35 0.96 -4.26 11.29
N GLU A 36 0.56 -3.87 12.50
CA GLU A 36 -0.63 -4.36 13.21
C GLU A 36 -1.92 -3.67 12.75
N ASP A 37 -1.83 -2.38 12.40
CA ASP A 37 -3.00 -1.58 12.01
C ASP A 37 -3.39 -1.76 10.54
N ILE A 38 -2.42 -2.06 9.67
CA ILE A 38 -2.59 -2.03 8.21
C ILE A 38 -3.72 -2.94 7.72
N ASP A 39 -3.94 -4.08 8.38
CA ASP A 39 -4.95 -5.06 7.98
C ASP A 39 -6.38 -4.58 8.31
N SER A 40 -6.51 -3.59 9.21
CA SER A 40 -7.78 -2.92 9.55
C SER A 40 -8.01 -1.63 8.76
N MET A 41 -7.05 -1.22 7.93
CA MET A 41 -7.13 0.03 7.19
C MET A 41 -8.20 -0.03 6.09
N GLU A 42 -9.17 0.88 6.17
CA GLU A 42 -10.16 1.09 5.13
C GLU A 42 -9.79 2.28 4.26
N LEU A 43 -9.73 2.05 2.95
CA LEU A 43 -9.49 3.07 1.92
C LEU A 43 -10.71 3.15 1.02
N GLU A 44 -11.09 4.37 0.60
CA GLU A 44 -12.32 4.58 -0.17
C GLU A 44 -12.19 4.10 -1.61
N ASN A 45 -11.07 4.42 -2.26
CA ASN A 45 -10.86 4.22 -3.70
C ASN A 45 -9.68 3.28 -4.00
N ALA A 46 -9.24 2.49 -3.02
CA ALA A 46 -8.13 1.55 -3.16
C ALA A 46 -8.27 0.36 -2.23
N LYS A 47 -7.52 -0.70 -2.53
CA LYS A 47 -7.35 -1.85 -1.64
C LYS A 47 -5.93 -1.88 -1.08
N VAL A 48 -5.77 -2.45 0.10
CA VAL A 48 -4.44 -2.75 0.65
C VAL A 48 -3.94 -4.07 0.06
N TYR A 49 -2.71 -4.06 -0.45
CA TYR A 49 -1.96 -5.26 -0.83
C TYR A 49 -0.69 -5.34 0.02
N LYS A 50 -0.60 -6.33 0.89
CA LYS A 50 0.54 -6.53 1.79
C LYS A 50 1.64 -7.33 1.08
N LEU A 51 2.80 -6.70 0.89
CA LEU A 51 4.00 -7.37 0.42
C LEU A 51 4.59 -8.25 1.53
N THR A 52 5.11 -9.38 1.11
CA THR A 52 5.99 -10.24 1.91
C THR A 52 7.36 -10.27 1.24
N LYS A 53 8.37 -10.80 1.91
CA LYS A 53 9.73 -10.87 1.33
C LYS A 53 9.80 -11.78 0.11
N ASP A 54 8.87 -12.73 -0.01
CA ASP A 54 8.85 -13.82 -0.98
C ASP A 54 7.76 -13.71 -2.07
N ASN A 55 6.82 -12.76 -1.98
CA ASN A 55 5.72 -12.65 -2.96
C ASN A 55 5.96 -11.67 -4.12
N GLN A 56 7.13 -11.01 -4.20
CA GLN A 56 7.38 -9.92 -5.15
C GLN A 56 7.11 -10.29 -6.62
N PHE A 57 7.47 -11.51 -7.04
CA PHE A 57 7.21 -11.97 -8.41
C PHE A 57 5.71 -12.11 -8.68
N TYR A 58 4.99 -12.77 -7.77
CA TYR A 58 3.55 -12.92 -7.88
C TYR A 58 2.84 -11.57 -7.81
N THR A 59 3.31 -10.63 -6.98
CA THR A 59 2.74 -9.28 -6.93
C THR A 59 2.83 -8.58 -8.28
N LYS A 60 3.97 -8.67 -8.98
CA LYS A 60 4.11 -8.11 -10.34
C LYS A 60 3.12 -8.77 -11.29
N TYR A 61 3.04 -10.11 -11.30
CA TYR A 61 2.06 -10.82 -12.13
C TYR A 61 0.62 -10.40 -11.81
N PHE A 62 0.26 -10.32 -10.53
CA PHE A 62 -1.06 -9.95 -10.08
C PHE A 62 -1.45 -8.54 -10.54
N LEU A 63 -0.60 -7.55 -10.29
CA LEU A 63 -0.87 -6.14 -10.62
C LEU A 63 -0.86 -5.86 -12.13
N GLU A 64 -0.12 -6.65 -12.93
CA GLU A 64 0.05 -6.44 -14.37
C GLU A 64 -0.82 -7.34 -15.25
N LYS A 65 -1.31 -8.47 -14.71
CA LYS A 65 -2.05 -9.48 -15.48
C LYS A 65 -3.37 -9.92 -14.88
N VAL A 66 -3.53 -9.86 -13.55
CA VAL A 66 -4.74 -10.39 -12.88
C VAL A 66 -5.72 -9.26 -12.58
N ASP A 67 -5.28 -8.23 -11.87
CA ASP A 67 -6.08 -7.04 -11.56
C ASP A 67 -5.36 -5.80 -12.07
N THR A 68 -5.78 -5.35 -13.25
CA THR A 68 -5.16 -4.24 -13.98
C THR A 68 -5.93 -2.93 -13.82
N THR A 69 -6.98 -2.91 -12.99
CA THR A 69 -7.91 -1.76 -12.89
C THR A 69 -7.98 -1.17 -11.50
N THR A 70 -7.86 -1.99 -10.45
CA THR A 70 -7.99 -1.53 -9.07
C THR A 70 -6.76 -0.72 -8.64
N ASN A 71 -6.99 0.36 -7.91
CA ASN A 71 -5.93 1.08 -7.20
C ASN A 71 -5.49 0.27 -5.98
N TYR A 72 -4.19 0.29 -5.70
CA TYR A 72 -3.63 -0.41 -4.54
C TYR A 72 -2.69 0.47 -3.74
N LEU A 73 -2.85 0.43 -2.41
CA LEU A 73 -1.76 0.69 -1.48
C LEU A 73 -0.95 -0.60 -1.34
N ILE A 74 0.29 -0.58 -1.81
CA ILE A 74 1.22 -1.70 -1.74
C ILE A 74 2.09 -1.47 -0.51
N TYR A 75 1.74 -2.11 0.59
CA TYR A 75 2.40 -1.94 1.88
C TYR A 75 3.49 -2.99 2.09
N ALA A 76 4.69 -2.55 2.44
CA ALA A 76 5.83 -3.39 2.79
C ALA A 76 6.26 -3.10 4.23
N PRO A 77 6.16 -4.05 5.18
CA PRO A 77 6.70 -3.93 6.53
C PRO A 77 8.21 -4.19 6.54
N PHE A 78 8.94 -3.53 5.64
CA PHE A 78 10.38 -3.63 5.45
C PHE A 78 10.90 -2.48 4.57
N PRO A 79 12.21 -2.16 4.65
CA PRO A 79 12.79 -1.05 3.91
C PRO A 79 12.66 -1.20 2.39
N LYS A 80 12.65 -0.05 1.71
CA LYS A 80 12.71 0.02 0.25
C LYS A 80 13.96 -0.72 -0.25
N PRO A 81 13.84 -1.61 -1.25
CA PRO A 81 15.00 -2.24 -1.85
C PRO A 81 15.99 -1.20 -2.38
N PRO A 82 17.31 -1.44 -2.28
CA PRO A 82 18.30 -0.54 -2.85
C PRO A 82 18.08 -0.42 -4.36
N VAL A 83 18.24 0.80 -4.88
CA VAL A 83 18.34 1.00 -6.33
C VAL A 83 19.73 0.51 -6.74
N THR A 84 19.78 -0.53 -7.57
CA THR A 84 21.01 -1.09 -8.14
C THR A 84 21.15 -0.69 -9.59
#